data_AF-A0A1G1YCZ7-F1
#
_entry.id   AF-A0A1G1YCZ7-F1
#
_cell.length_a   1.000
_cell.length_b   1.000
_cell.length_c   1.000
_cell.angle_alpha   90.00
_cell.angle_beta   90.00
_cell.angle_gamma   90.00
#
_symmetry.space_group_name_H-M   'P 1'
#
loop_
_entity.id
_entity.type
_entity.pdbx_description
1 polymer ?
#
loop_
_entity_poly.entity_id
_entity_poly.type
_entity_poly.pdbx_seq_one_letter_code
_entity_poly.pdbx_strand_id
1 'polypeptide(L)'
;MSIKIVFRSILLAGLALILTACSLPFWPGREADDRTTSPSTNVTPGEVAVINSDVIVTSPLSNETIKSPLTIQGRTQLDTGTIFFVIKDVAEQVMATSSVSILDTGSNWNPYTATIEFPPPMSQAGWLEVYSLQTQAEGLRDVVRLPVVFEQFKSPTVKIYFQNTEGDPNFTDCSIVYPVEREVTVTDQTNFSSQLVNAALNNLIAGPTETDKKNGFISQLPAEGIRIQKIEVAQDAAGKNIIRVDFNQTLQTGVAGSCRVTGIRAQITQTIKQFPGVDDVVISIDGKTEDILQP
;
A
#
# COMPACT_ATOMS: atom_id res chain seq x y z
N MET A 1 -0.07 -11.01 -75.85
CA MET A 1 -1.00 -12.12 -76.15
C MET A 1 -2.00 -12.15 -75.01
N SER A 2 -2.96 -11.23 -74.88
CA SER A 2 -4.13 -10.91 -75.71
C SER A 2 -5.06 -12.09 -75.96
N ILE A 3 -6.23 -12.08 -75.30
CA ILE A 3 -7.59 -12.59 -75.69
C ILE A 3 -8.34 -12.88 -74.35
N LYS A 4 -9.24 -12.04 -73.84
CA LYS A 4 -10.63 -11.67 -74.21
C LYS A 4 -11.67 -12.82 -74.17
N ILE A 5 -12.60 -12.69 -73.19
CA ILE A 5 -14.09 -12.78 -73.29
C ILE A 5 -14.64 -14.21 -73.57
N VAL A 6 -15.66 -14.73 -72.87
CA VAL A 6 -17.10 -14.55 -73.19
C VAL A 6 -17.99 -15.07 -72.06
N PHE A 7 -18.97 -14.22 -71.71
CA PHE A 7 -20.20 -14.43 -70.95
C PHE A 7 -21.19 -15.31 -71.73
N ARG A 8 -21.94 -16.22 -71.08
CA ARG A 8 -23.30 -16.60 -71.54
C ARG A 8 -24.18 -17.10 -70.40
N SER A 9 -25.24 -16.33 -70.17
CA SER A 9 -26.45 -16.61 -69.40
C SER A 9 -27.36 -17.61 -70.13
N ILE A 10 -28.20 -18.35 -69.39
CA ILE A 10 -29.60 -18.80 -69.66
C ILE A 10 -29.97 -19.74 -68.48
N LEU A 11 -30.77 -19.34 -67.49
CA LEU A 11 -32.23 -19.19 -67.37
C LEU A 11 -33.02 -20.49 -67.01
N LEU A 12 -33.58 -20.47 -65.79
CA LEU A 12 -34.86 -21.02 -65.29
C LEU A 12 -35.16 -22.53 -65.32
N ALA A 13 -35.40 -23.10 -64.13
CA ALA A 13 -36.65 -23.80 -63.77
C ALA A 13 -36.68 -24.08 -62.25
N GLY A 14 -37.75 -23.70 -61.57
CA GLY A 14 -37.97 -23.99 -60.16
C GLY A 14 -38.55 -25.39 -59.90
N LEU A 15 -38.44 -25.87 -58.66
CA LEU A 15 -39.42 -26.79 -58.07
C LEU A 15 -39.31 -26.78 -56.54
N ALA A 16 -40.47 -26.85 -55.90
CA ALA A 16 -40.70 -26.72 -54.47
C ALA A 16 -40.71 -28.07 -53.72
N LEU A 17 -40.64 -27.97 -52.38
CA LEU A 17 -40.88 -28.97 -51.33
C LEU A 17 -39.82 -30.11 -51.25
N ILE A 18 -39.34 -30.54 -50.07
CA ILE A 18 -40.09 -31.02 -48.90
C ILE A 18 -39.29 -30.74 -47.61
N LEU A 19 -40.00 -30.27 -46.58
CA LEU A 19 -39.57 -30.20 -45.18
C LEU A 19 -39.57 -31.61 -44.58
N THR A 20 -38.42 -32.06 -44.05
CA THR A 20 -38.38 -33.14 -43.05
C THR A 20 -37.61 -32.65 -41.84
N ALA A 21 -38.37 -32.34 -40.79
CA ALA A 21 -37.88 -32.11 -39.44
C ALA A 21 -37.30 -33.42 -38.88
N CYS A 22 -36.03 -33.38 -38.49
CA CYS A 22 -35.44 -34.39 -37.62
C CYS A 22 -35.37 -33.78 -36.22
N SER A 23 -36.34 -34.13 -35.37
CA SER A 23 -36.37 -33.79 -33.95
C SER A 23 -35.33 -34.64 -33.20
N LEU A 24 -34.22 -34.03 -32.80
CA LEU A 24 -33.35 -34.60 -31.77
C LEU A 24 -33.96 -34.33 -30.39
N PRO A 25 -33.93 -35.31 -29.46
CA PRO A 25 -34.42 -35.12 -28.11
C PRO A 25 -33.51 -34.13 -27.38
N PHE A 26 -34.10 -32.99 -27.01
CA PHE A 26 -33.53 -31.98 -26.13
C PHE A 26 -33.38 -32.57 -24.72
N TRP A 27 -32.17 -33.03 -24.39
CA TRP A 27 -31.79 -33.22 -22.99
C TRP A 27 -31.52 -31.83 -22.40
N PRO A 28 -32.18 -31.45 -21.29
CA PRO A 28 -31.80 -30.24 -20.59
C PRO A 28 -30.40 -30.46 -20.04
N GLY A 29 -29.43 -29.79 -20.64
CA GLY A 29 -28.09 -29.68 -20.08
C GLY A 29 -28.22 -29.14 -18.67
N ARG A 30 -27.65 -29.85 -17.70
CA ARG A 30 -27.35 -29.28 -16.39
C ARG A 30 -26.51 -28.04 -16.64
N GLU A 31 -27.08 -26.87 -16.37
CA GLU A 31 -26.30 -25.66 -16.10
C GLU A 31 -25.33 -26.04 -14.98
N ALA A 32 -24.06 -26.18 -15.35
CA ALA A 32 -22.99 -26.10 -14.38
C ALA A 32 -23.07 -24.69 -13.81
N ASP A 33 -23.46 -24.59 -12.54
CA ASP A 33 -23.39 -23.36 -11.75
C ASP A 33 -21.90 -22.98 -11.64
N ASP A 34 -21.39 -22.30 -12.66
CA ASP A 34 -20.06 -21.69 -12.67
C ASP A 34 -20.10 -20.44 -11.78
N ARG A 35 -20.19 -20.68 -10.47
CA ARG A 35 -19.79 -19.69 -9.46
C ARG A 35 -18.28 -19.71 -9.34
N THR A 36 -17.59 -19.23 -10.36
CA THR A 36 -16.31 -18.58 -10.16
C THR A 36 -16.56 -17.19 -9.57
N THR A 37 -16.99 -17.15 -8.30
CA THR A 37 -16.93 -15.92 -7.52
C THR A 37 -15.45 -15.60 -7.32
N SER A 38 -14.95 -14.57 -8.00
CA SER A 38 -13.66 -13.97 -7.67
C SER A 38 -13.61 -13.71 -6.15
N PRO A 39 -12.49 -14.01 -5.49
CA PRO A 39 -12.36 -13.75 -4.06
C PRO A 39 -12.63 -12.27 -3.79
N SER A 40 -13.58 -11.98 -2.90
CA SER A 40 -13.77 -10.61 -2.41
C SER A 40 -12.52 -10.23 -1.64
N THR A 41 -11.76 -9.28 -2.16
CA THR A 41 -10.64 -8.65 -1.44
C THR A 41 -11.11 -7.72 -0.33
N ASN A 42 -12.43 -7.51 -0.21
CA ASN A 42 -13.03 -6.52 0.67
C ASN A 42 -13.86 -7.25 1.74
N VAL A 43 -13.22 -7.66 2.83
CA VAL A 43 -13.89 -8.23 4.01
C VAL A 43 -14.48 -7.09 4.85
N THR A 44 -15.77 -7.13 5.19
CA THR A 44 -16.38 -6.07 6.01
C THR A 44 -16.14 -6.30 7.51
N PRO A 45 -16.22 -5.25 8.36
CA PRO A 45 -16.03 -5.40 9.80
C PRO A 45 -16.99 -6.41 10.44
N GLY A 46 -16.47 -7.26 11.33
CA GLY A 46 -17.28 -8.25 12.07
C GLY A 46 -17.59 -9.55 11.32
N GLU A 47 -17.13 -9.70 10.08
CA GLU A 47 -17.27 -10.96 9.33
C GLU A 47 -16.15 -11.95 9.67
N VAL A 48 -16.52 -13.24 9.64
CA VAL A 48 -15.57 -14.35 9.50
C VAL A 48 -14.98 -14.25 8.11
N ALA A 49 -13.65 -14.22 7.97
CA ALA A 49 -13.04 -14.25 6.65
C ALA A 49 -13.19 -15.67 6.07
N VAL A 50 -14.21 -15.82 5.22
CA VAL A 50 -14.40 -17.00 4.37
C VAL A 50 -13.99 -16.58 2.97
N ILE A 51 -12.81 -17.04 2.55
CA ILE A 51 -12.42 -17.02 1.16
C ILE A 51 -12.58 -18.45 0.65
N ASN A 52 -12.78 -18.62 -0.65
CA ASN A 52 -12.87 -19.90 -1.35
C ASN A 52 -11.53 -20.65 -1.25
N SER A 53 -11.20 -21.12 -0.05
CA SER A 53 -9.90 -21.62 0.37
C SER A 53 -10.05 -22.80 1.33
N ASP A 54 -9.05 -23.67 1.37
CA ASP A 54 -8.99 -24.83 2.27
C ASP A 54 -8.78 -24.44 3.75
N VAL A 55 -8.87 -23.14 4.08
CA VAL A 55 -8.64 -22.55 5.40
C VAL A 55 -9.75 -21.54 5.72
N ILE A 56 -10.28 -21.62 6.94
CA ILE A 56 -11.27 -20.68 7.50
C ILE A 56 -10.73 -20.15 8.83
N VAL A 57 -10.68 -18.84 8.99
CA VAL A 57 -10.33 -18.17 10.26
C VAL A 57 -11.59 -17.74 10.99
N THR A 58 -11.85 -18.30 12.17
CA THR A 58 -13.04 -17.98 12.99
C THR A 58 -12.74 -17.00 14.12
N SER A 59 -11.48 -16.84 14.50
CA SER A 59 -11.03 -15.80 15.43
C SER A 59 -9.56 -15.45 15.14
N PRO A 60 -9.20 -14.15 15.12
CA PRO A 60 -10.07 -12.98 15.30
C PRO A 60 -11.02 -12.74 14.11
N LEU A 61 -12.05 -11.92 14.31
CA LEU A 61 -12.93 -11.39 13.27
C LEU A 61 -12.25 -10.23 12.53
N SER A 62 -12.76 -9.92 11.33
CA SER A 62 -12.31 -8.75 10.57
C SER A 62 -12.48 -7.45 11.36
N ASN A 63 -11.41 -6.64 11.38
CA ASN A 63 -11.26 -5.38 12.13
C ASN A 63 -11.39 -5.52 13.66
N GLU A 64 -11.26 -6.72 14.20
CA GLU A 64 -11.27 -6.93 15.65
C GLU A 64 -10.06 -6.25 16.30
N THR A 65 -10.27 -5.71 17.49
CA THR A 65 -9.18 -5.20 18.33
C THR A 65 -8.45 -6.37 18.98
N ILE A 66 -7.19 -6.55 18.62
CA ILE A 66 -6.33 -7.64 19.07
C ILE A 66 -5.24 -7.15 20.03
N LYS A 67 -4.81 -8.05 20.91
CA LYS A 67 -3.69 -7.84 21.84
C LYS A 67 -2.73 -9.01 21.78
N SER A 68 -1.51 -8.79 22.25
CA SER A 68 -0.48 -9.82 22.37
C SER A 68 -0.50 -10.42 23.79
N PRO A 69 -0.51 -11.76 23.96
CA PRO A 69 -0.62 -12.78 22.92
C PRO A 69 -2.02 -12.83 22.29
N LEU A 70 -2.09 -13.13 20.99
CA LEU A 70 -3.32 -13.37 20.24
C LEU A 70 -3.55 -14.86 20.05
N THR A 71 -4.74 -15.33 20.42
CA THR A 71 -5.22 -16.67 20.06
C THR A 71 -5.93 -16.62 18.71
N ILE A 72 -5.52 -17.49 17.79
CA ILE A 72 -6.09 -17.63 16.46
C ILE A 72 -6.79 -18.98 16.40
N GLN A 73 -8.01 -19.01 15.89
CA GLN A 73 -8.80 -20.22 15.75
C GLN A 73 -9.41 -20.33 14.36
N GLY A 74 -9.61 -21.56 13.92
CA GLY A 74 -10.23 -21.81 12.63
C GLY A 74 -10.33 -23.29 12.31
N ARG A 75 -10.61 -23.56 11.02
CA ARG A 75 -10.73 -24.92 10.48
C ARG A 75 -10.07 -24.98 9.12
N THR A 76 -9.58 -26.15 8.74
CA THR A 76 -8.97 -26.40 7.43
C THR A 76 -9.39 -27.75 6.86
N GLN A 77 -9.43 -27.86 5.54
CA GLN A 77 -9.66 -29.13 4.82
C GLN A 77 -8.39 -29.99 4.69
N LEU A 78 -7.23 -29.50 5.17
CA LEU A 78 -6.01 -30.32 5.20
C LEU A 78 -6.20 -31.49 6.16
N ASP A 79 -6.00 -32.72 5.66
CA ASP A 79 -5.92 -33.91 6.50
C ASP A 79 -4.63 -33.91 7.32
N THR A 80 -3.51 -33.53 6.68
CA THR A 80 -2.21 -33.33 7.34
C THR A 80 -1.49 -32.13 6.73
N GLY A 81 -0.65 -31.46 7.51
CA GLY A 81 0.12 -30.32 7.02
C GLY A 81 0.40 -29.29 8.10
N THR A 82 0.71 -28.07 7.69
CA THR A 82 0.97 -26.93 8.59
C THR A 82 0.21 -25.70 8.12
N ILE A 83 -0.47 -25.05 9.05
CA ILE A 83 -1.02 -23.70 8.87
C ILE A 83 -0.03 -22.71 9.44
N PHE A 84 0.25 -21.66 8.67
CA PHE A 84 1.12 -20.56 9.04
C PHE A 84 0.30 -19.31 9.32
N PHE A 85 0.74 -18.54 10.30
CA PHE A 85 0.14 -17.29 10.73
C PHE A 85 1.20 -16.20 10.67
N VAL A 86 0.87 -15.07 10.08
CA VAL A 86 1.76 -13.91 9.97
C VAL A 86 0.99 -12.67 10.40
N ILE A 87 1.50 -11.97 11.41
CA ILE A 87 1.02 -10.64 11.78
C ILE A 87 1.90 -9.62 11.05
N LYS A 88 1.26 -8.72 10.31
CA LYS A 88 1.90 -7.59 9.64
C LYS A 88 1.30 -6.28 10.12
N ASP A 89 2.09 -5.22 10.09
CA ASP A 89 1.56 -3.86 10.18
C ASP A 89 1.10 -3.33 8.81
N VAL A 90 0.64 -2.08 8.77
CA VAL A 90 0.24 -1.41 7.50
C VAL A 90 1.40 -1.06 6.58
N ALA A 91 2.65 -1.17 7.04
CA ALA A 91 3.83 -1.04 6.20
C ALA A 91 4.22 -2.38 5.53
N GLU A 92 3.37 -3.41 5.63
CA GLU A 92 3.65 -4.80 5.21
C GLU A 92 4.82 -5.43 5.95
N GLN A 93 5.28 -4.82 7.05
CA GLN A 93 6.37 -5.35 7.84
C GLN A 93 5.86 -6.52 8.68
N VAL A 94 6.52 -7.68 8.56
CA VAL A 94 6.23 -8.86 9.38
C VAL A 94 6.63 -8.59 10.83
N MET A 95 5.64 -8.56 11.71
CA MET A 95 5.80 -8.36 13.16
C MET A 95 6.03 -9.66 13.90
N ALA A 96 5.33 -10.72 13.50
CA ALA A 96 5.45 -12.04 14.09
C ALA A 96 4.99 -13.13 13.12
N THR A 97 5.51 -14.34 13.32
CA THR A 97 5.08 -15.54 12.62
C THR A 97 4.86 -16.67 13.61
N SER A 98 3.85 -17.50 13.38
CA SER A 98 3.57 -18.72 14.14
C SER A 98 3.08 -19.81 13.19
N SER A 99 3.02 -21.05 13.66
CA SER A 99 2.49 -22.16 12.88
C SER A 99 1.93 -23.27 13.75
N VAL A 100 1.02 -24.06 13.20
CA VAL A 100 0.47 -25.25 13.86
C VAL A 100 0.37 -26.40 12.88
N SER A 101 0.79 -27.59 13.31
CA SER A 101 0.62 -28.82 12.55
C SER A 101 -0.81 -29.34 12.66
N ILE A 102 -1.36 -29.76 11.53
CA ILE A 102 -2.68 -30.37 11.44
C ILE A 102 -2.53 -31.89 11.47
N LEU A 103 -3.34 -32.51 12.31
CA LEU A 103 -3.45 -33.96 12.42
C LEU A 103 -4.79 -34.38 11.83
N ASP A 104 -4.80 -35.51 11.13
CA ASP A 104 -6.01 -36.07 10.53
C ASP A 104 -6.95 -36.54 11.65
N THR A 105 -8.11 -35.91 11.76
CA THR A 105 -9.16 -36.29 12.72
C THR A 105 -10.26 -37.15 12.08
N GLY A 106 -10.12 -37.55 10.82
CA GLY A 106 -11.17 -38.21 10.03
C GLY A 106 -12.34 -37.28 9.68
N SER A 107 -12.16 -35.97 9.86
CA SER A 107 -13.13 -34.92 9.55
C SER A 107 -12.68 -34.17 8.30
N ASN A 108 -13.63 -33.87 7.40
CA ASN A 108 -13.37 -33.01 6.23
C ASN A 108 -12.94 -31.58 6.61
N TRP A 109 -13.13 -31.18 7.88
CA TRP A 109 -12.70 -29.89 8.41
C TRP A 109 -12.05 -30.08 9.78
N ASN A 110 -10.72 -30.13 9.79
CA ASN A 110 -9.88 -30.27 10.98
C ASN A 110 -9.76 -28.90 11.69
N PRO A 111 -10.05 -28.80 13.00
CA PRO A 111 -9.89 -27.55 13.73
C PRO A 111 -8.42 -27.24 13.97
N TYR A 112 -8.09 -25.95 14.06
CA TYR A 112 -6.78 -25.50 14.52
C TYR A 112 -6.90 -24.37 15.53
N THR A 113 -5.94 -24.34 16.45
CA THR A 113 -5.75 -23.26 17.42
C THR A 113 -4.26 -22.95 17.50
N ALA A 114 -3.92 -21.67 17.43
CA ALA A 114 -2.55 -21.20 17.59
C ALA A 114 -2.52 -19.98 18.50
N THR A 115 -1.37 -19.74 19.10
CA THR A 115 -1.09 -18.50 19.83
C THR A 115 0.09 -17.82 19.14
N ILE A 116 -0.01 -16.51 18.98
CA ILE A 116 1.07 -15.68 18.44
C ILE A 116 1.32 -14.49 19.35
N GLU A 117 2.59 -14.30 19.71
CA GLU A 117 3.06 -13.12 20.41
C GLU A 117 3.69 -12.18 19.40
N PHE A 118 3.32 -10.90 19.47
CA PHE A 118 3.89 -9.84 18.65
C PHE A 118 4.27 -8.62 19.49
N PRO A 119 5.32 -7.87 19.11
CA PRO A 119 5.65 -6.60 19.74
C PRO A 119 4.60 -5.52 19.38
N PRO A 120 4.49 -4.43 20.16
CA PRO A 120 3.63 -3.30 19.78
C PRO A 120 4.06 -2.71 18.42
N PRO A 121 3.18 -2.70 17.40
CA PRO A 121 3.49 -2.18 16.08
C PRO A 121 3.57 -0.65 16.07
N MET A 122 4.15 -0.09 15.00
CA MET A 122 4.26 1.37 14.79
C MET A 122 2.99 1.97 14.16
N SER A 123 1.87 1.26 14.27
CA SER A 123 0.58 1.66 13.73
C SER A 123 -0.52 0.96 14.51
N GLN A 124 -1.70 1.58 14.59
CA GLN A 124 -2.88 0.98 15.22
C GLN A 124 -3.50 -0.15 14.37
N ALA A 125 -2.95 -0.39 13.19
CA ALA A 125 -3.59 -1.08 12.09
C ALA A 125 -2.67 -2.15 11.52
N GLY A 126 -3.23 -3.25 11.05
CA GLY A 126 -2.43 -4.26 10.37
C GLY A 126 -3.26 -5.40 9.81
N TRP A 127 -2.55 -6.50 9.56
CA TRP A 127 -3.09 -7.67 8.91
C TRP A 127 -2.70 -8.93 9.66
N LEU A 128 -3.66 -9.85 9.79
CA LEU A 128 -3.39 -11.26 10.03
C LEU A 128 -3.49 -11.99 8.70
N GLU A 129 -2.39 -12.60 8.26
CA GLU A 129 -2.38 -13.54 7.14
C GLU A 129 -2.33 -14.97 7.67
N VAL A 130 -3.22 -15.82 7.16
CA VAL A 130 -3.28 -17.24 7.46
C VAL A 130 -3.25 -18.00 6.15
N TYR A 131 -2.32 -18.95 6.02
CA TYR A 131 -2.17 -19.73 4.80
C TYR A 131 -1.62 -21.12 5.10
N SER A 132 -1.75 -22.00 4.12
CA SER A 132 -1.14 -23.34 4.12
C SER A 132 -0.16 -23.51 2.97
N LEU A 133 0.84 -24.38 3.16
CA LEU A 133 1.72 -24.83 2.10
C LEU A 133 1.44 -26.32 1.84
N GLN A 134 0.86 -26.68 0.70
CA GLN A 134 0.70 -28.09 0.32
C GLN A 134 2.01 -28.67 -0.26
N THR A 135 2.81 -27.87 -0.98
CA THR A 135 4.18 -28.22 -1.40
C THR A 135 5.07 -26.98 -1.48
N GLN A 136 6.39 -27.14 -1.35
CA GLN A 136 7.34 -26.02 -1.49
C GLN A 136 7.42 -25.45 -2.92
N ALA A 137 6.88 -26.15 -3.93
CA ALA A 137 7.05 -25.82 -5.35
C ALA A 137 5.89 -24.99 -5.95
N GLU A 138 4.73 -24.88 -5.29
CA GLU A 138 3.52 -24.29 -5.88
C GLU A 138 3.13 -22.89 -5.37
N GLY A 139 3.96 -22.25 -4.54
CA GLY A 139 3.67 -20.92 -4.01
C GLY A 139 2.56 -20.88 -2.95
N LEU A 140 2.24 -19.68 -2.44
CA LEU A 140 1.21 -19.47 -1.42
C LEU A 140 -0.19 -19.75 -2.01
N ARG A 141 -0.89 -20.77 -1.49
CA ARG A 141 -2.34 -20.96 -1.71
C ARG A 141 -3.12 -20.54 -0.46
N ASP A 142 -4.41 -20.28 -0.61
CA ASP A 142 -5.35 -20.13 0.51
C ASP A 142 -5.02 -19.01 1.51
N VAL A 143 -4.45 -17.90 1.02
CA VAL A 143 -4.10 -16.76 1.86
C VAL A 143 -5.37 -16.04 2.31
N VAL A 144 -5.78 -16.31 3.54
CA VAL A 144 -6.78 -15.52 4.24
C VAL A 144 -6.08 -14.31 4.83
N ARG A 145 -6.45 -13.11 4.39
CA ARG A 145 -5.91 -11.85 4.91
C ARG A 145 -7.01 -11.07 5.61
N LEU A 146 -6.92 -10.95 6.93
CA LEU A 146 -7.87 -10.21 7.77
C LEU A 146 -7.27 -8.88 8.22
N PRO A 147 -8.00 -7.76 8.07
CA PRO A 147 -7.62 -6.52 8.74
C PRO A 147 -7.82 -6.67 10.25
N VAL A 148 -6.90 -6.13 11.04
CA VAL A 148 -6.94 -6.14 12.51
C VAL A 148 -6.58 -4.78 13.08
N VAL A 149 -7.05 -4.50 14.29
CA VAL A 149 -6.75 -3.26 15.03
C VAL A 149 -5.92 -3.62 16.25
N PHE A 150 -4.74 -3.04 16.40
CA PHE A 150 -3.87 -3.32 17.55
C PHE A 150 -4.29 -2.48 18.77
N GLU A 151 -4.55 -3.14 19.91
CA GLU A 151 -4.89 -2.47 21.18
C GLU A 151 -3.72 -1.59 21.68
N GLN A 152 -2.50 -2.10 21.54
CA GLN A 152 -1.27 -1.39 21.91
C GLN A 152 -0.42 -1.16 20.66
N PHE A 153 -0.03 0.09 20.43
CA PHE A 153 0.85 0.49 19.34
C PHE A 153 1.75 1.65 19.78
N LYS A 154 2.81 1.91 19.03
CA LYS A 154 3.72 3.03 19.20
C LYS A 154 3.53 4.06 18.10
N SER A 155 3.77 5.32 18.41
CA SER A 155 3.86 6.39 17.41
C SER A 155 5.16 6.26 16.61
N PRO A 156 5.13 6.24 15.27
CA PRO A 156 6.34 6.29 14.46
C PRO A 156 7.12 7.58 14.70
N THR A 157 8.44 7.45 14.70
CA THR A 157 9.36 8.59 14.79
C THR A 157 9.84 8.97 13.39
N VAL A 158 9.75 10.25 13.05
CA VAL A 158 10.30 10.83 11.81
C VAL A 158 11.32 11.91 12.15
N LYS A 159 12.26 12.14 11.23
CA LYS A 159 13.29 13.17 11.31
C LYS A 159 12.87 14.39 10.49
N ILE A 160 12.87 15.55 11.12
CA ILE A 160 12.60 16.83 10.45
C ILE A 160 13.91 17.58 10.34
N TYR A 161 14.27 17.98 9.12
CA TYR A 161 15.57 18.58 8.87
C TYR A 161 15.47 20.10 8.85
N PHE A 162 16.24 20.74 9.71
CA PHE A 162 16.36 22.19 9.83
C PHE A 162 17.83 22.61 9.74
N GLN A 163 18.12 23.86 9.42
CA GLN A 163 19.48 24.35 9.64
C GLN A 163 19.73 24.57 11.13
N ASN A 164 21.00 24.59 11.55
CA ASN A 164 21.37 24.74 12.95
C ASN A 164 22.59 25.66 13.14
N THR A 165 22.44 26.71 13.94
CA THR A 165 23.48 27.72 14.18
C THR A 165 24.60 27.24 15.09
N GLU A 166 24.40 26.17 15.86
CA GLU A 166 25.46 25.57 16.71
C GLU A 166 26.30 24.56 15.91
N GLY A 167 25.65 23.79 15.04
CA GLY A 167 26.27 22.80 14.17
C GLY A 167 27.00 23.39 12.96
N ASP A 168 26.47 24.48 12.39
CA ASP A 168 27.12 25.28 11.34
C ASP A 168 27.01 26.79 11.64
N PRO A 169 27.89 27.34 12.49
CA PRO A 169 27.82 28.74 12.89
C PRO A 169 28.06 29.75 11.75
N ASN A 170 28.73 29.33 10.68
CA ASN A 170 29.15 30.22 9.61
C ASN A 170 28.22 30.19 8.39
N PHE A 171 27.30 29.22 8.31
CA PHE A 171 26.34 29.07 7.21
C PHE A 171 26.99 29.16 5.82
N THR A 172 28.21 28.63 5.69
CA THR A 172 28.95 28.71 4.41
C THR A 172 28.34 27.80 3.35
N ASP A 173 27.67 26.72 3.77
CA ASP A 173 26.91 25.85 2.90
C ASP A 173 25.46 25.72 3.39
N CYS A 174 24.56 26.48 2.76
CA CYS A 174 23.16 26.53 3.13
C CYS A 174 22.40 25.22 2.84
N SER A 175 23.03 24.22 2.22
CA SER A 175 22.45 22.90 2.01
C SER A 175 22.61 21.96 3.21
N ILE A 176 23.46 22.33 4.19
CA ILE A 176 23.66 21.54 5.40
C ILE A 176 22.46 21.70 6.34
N VAL A 177 21.86 20.57 6.71
CA VAL A 177 20.70 20.50 7.61
C VAL A 177 20.87 19.36 8.61
N TYR A 178 20.24 19.52 9.76
CA TYR A 178 20.37 18.64 10.92
C TYR A 178 18.99 18.10 11.31
N PRO A 179 18.90 16.81 11.67
CA PRO A 179 17.63 16.18 12.00
C PRO A 179 17.16 16.55 13.41
N VAL A 180 15.86 16.70 13.57
CA VAL A 180 15.17 16.69 14.85
C VAL A 180 14.08 15.62 14.81
N GLU A 181 14.05 14.75 15.82
CA GLU A 181 13.08 13.67 15.88
C GLU A 181 11.70 14.15 16.34
N ARG A 182 10.65 13.58 15.74
CA ARG A 182 9.24 13.83 16.05
C ARG A 182 8.48 12.52 16.08
N GLU A 183 7.72 12.30 17.13
CA GLU A 183 6.67 11.28 17.09
C GLU A 183 5.49 11.81 16.28
N VAL A 184 4.96 10.97 15.38
CA VAL A 184 3.78 11.30 14.58
C VAL A 184 2.74 10.21 14.73
N THR A 185 1.47 10.60 14.61
CA THR A 185 0.35 9.65 14.63
C THR A 185 -0.14 9.43 13.21
N VAL A 186 -0.28 8.17 12.82
CA VAL A 186 -0.85 7.76 11.52
C VAL A 186 -2.16 7.02 11.79
N THR A 187 -3.25 7.49 11.19
CA THR A 187 -4.61 7.03 11.53
C THR A 187 -5.27 6.22 10.41
N ASP A 188 -4.86 6.38 9.16
CA ASP A 188 -5.45 5.64 8.02
C ASP A 188 -4.55 4.46 7.61
N GLN A 189 -5.17 3.29 7.42
CA GLN A 189 -4.48 2.02 7.13
C GLN A 189 -4.09 1.87 5.65
N THR A 190 -4.75 2.61 4.76
CA THR A 190 -4.70 2.34 3.31
C THR A 190 -3.47 2.94 2.63
N ASN A 191 -2.79 3.90 3.25
CA ASN A 191 -1.67 4.65 2.68
C ASN A 191 -0.66 5.10 3.75
N PHE A 192 -0.11 4.16 4.52
CA PHE A 192 0.78 4.45 5.66
C PHE A 192 2.01 5.28 5.26
N SER A 193 2.73 4.86 4.20
CA SER A 193 3.95 5.55 3.74
C SER A 193 3.67 7.01 3.33
N SER A 194 2.60 7.25 2.58
CA SER A 194 2.20 8.60 2.16
C SER A 194 1.82 9.47 3.36
N GLN A 195 1.19 8.90 4.39
CA GLN A 195 0.87 9.63 5.62
C GLN A 195 2.10 9.94 6.45
N LEU A 196 3.10 9.05 6.54
CA LEU A 196 4.36 9.36 7.20
C LEU A 196 5.07 10.53 6.52
N VAL A 197 5.12 10.54 5.19
CA VAL A 197 5.67 11.65 4.40
C VAL A 197 4.89 12.94 4.66
N ASN A 198 3.56 12.87 4.63
CA ASN A 198 2.70 14.03 4.89
C ASN A 198 2.89 14.57 6.32
N ALA A 199 2.93 13.70 7.32
CA ALA A 199 3.14 14.07 8.72
C ALA A 199 4.52 14.70 8.95
N ALA A 200 5.58 14.16 8.32
CA ALA A 200 6.91 14.74 8.39
C ALA A 200 6.93 16.15 7.75
N LEU A 201 6.34 16.32 6.57
CA LEU A 201 6.30 17.61 5.91
C LEU A 201 5.45 18.64 6.66
N ASN A 202 4.33 18.24 7.25
CA ASN A 202 3.53 19.15 8.08
C ASN A 202 4.30 19.60 9.33
N ASN A 203 5.10 18.72 9.95
CA ASN A 203 6.00 19.10 11.04
C ASN A 203 7.11 20.06 10.55
N LEU A 204 7.65 19.86 9.34
CA LEU A 204 8.62 20.78 8.75
C LEU A 204 8.01 22.16 8.50
N ILE A 205 6.79 22.22 7.96
CA ILE A 205 6.03 23.46 7.70
C ILE A 205 5.71 24.19 9.00
N ALA A 206 5.34 23.47 10.06
CA ALA A 206 5.12 24.05 11.38
C ALA A 206 6.40 24.69 11.96
N GLY A 207 7.57 24.24 11.50
CA GLY A 207 8.86 24.76 11.88
C GLY A 207 9.40 24.21 13.20
N PRO A 208 10.57 24.70 13.66
CA PRO A 208 11.18 24.27 14.91
C PRO A 208 10.32 24.71 16.10
N THR A 209 10.24 23.87 17.13
CA THR A 209 9.60 24.22 18.40
C THR A 209 10.42 25.25 19.16
N GLU A 210 9.86 25.84 20.22
CA GLU A 210 10.59 26.78 21.08
C GLU A 210 11.84 26.15 21.73
N THR A 211 11.80 24.84 22.00
CA THR A 211 12.98 24.11 22.49
C THR A 211 14.04 23.98 21.40
N ASP A 212 13.64 23.67 20.17
CA ASP A 212 14.58 23.53 19.06
C ASP A 212 15.25 24.87 18.72
N LYS A 213 14.49 25.96 18.72
CA LYS A 213 15.01 27.31 18.50
C LYS A 213 16.07 27.69 19.55
N LYS A 214 15.87 27.30 20.81
CA LYS A 214 16.85 27.52 21.89
C LYS A 214 18.14 26.72 21.68
N ASN A 215 18.06 25.59 20.96
CA ASN A 215 19.20 24.76 20.56
C ASN A 215 19.74 25.14 19.16
N GLY A 216 19.43 26.34 18.69
CA GLY A 216 19.97 26.89 17.44
C GLY A 216 19.30 26.41 16.15
N PHE A 217 18.22 25.64 16.19
CA PHE A 217 17.53 25.21 14.97
C PHE A 217 16.70 26.33 14.35
N ILE A 218 16.85 26.52 13.04
CA ILE A 218 16.15 27.55 12.27
C ILE A 218 15.52 26.95 11.01
N SER A 219 14.37 27.49 10.59
CA SER A 219 13.74 27.13 9.32
C SER A 219 13.89 28.25 8.29
N GLN A 220 14.24 27.86 7.07
CA GLN A 220 14.24 28.76 5.91
C GLN A 220 12.87 28.91 5.23
N LEU A 221 11.90 28.04 5.58
CA LEU A 221 10.55 28.09 5.01
C LEU A 221 9.84 29.38 5.45
N PRO A 222 8.96 29.94 4.60
CA PRO A 222 7.98 30.93 5.03
C PRO A 222 7.24 30.48 6.30
N ALA A 223 7.07 31.39 7.26
CA ALA A 223 6.58 31.05 8.59
C ALA A 223 5.12 30.57 8.60
N GLU A 224 4.30 31.02 7.65
CA GLU A 224 2.87 30.74 7.61
C GLU A 224 2.36 30.56 6.18
N GLY A 225 1.21 29.90 6.04
CA GLY A 225 0.42 29.83 4.81
C GLY A 225 0.86 28.78 3.80
N ILE A 226 1.97 28.07 4.03
CA ILE A 226 2.37 26.92 3.20
C ILE A 226 1.35 25.80 3.35
N ARG A 227 0.95 25.22 2.22
CA ARG A 227 0.05 24.06 2.14
C ARG A 227 0.61 23.05 1.17
N ILE A 228 0.55 21.78 1.56
CA ILE A 228 0.78 20.65 0.65
C ILE A 228 -0.52 20.42 -0.12
N GLN A 229 -0.46 20.54 -1.45
CA GLN A 229 -1.60 20.33 -2.33
C GLN A 229 -1.68 18.87 -2.80
N LYS A 230 -0.53 18.25 -3.05
CA LYS A 230 -0.45 16.87 -3.54
C LYS A 230 0.86 16.20 -3.11
N ILE A 231 0.80 14.91 -2.79
CA ILE A 231 1.96 14.03 -2.68
C ILE A 231 1.72 12.86 -3.63
N GLU A 232 2.70 12.54 -4.47
CA GLU A 232 2.63 11.46 -5.44
C GLU A 232 3.91 10.64 -5.41
N VAL A 233 3.76 9.32 -5.29
CA VAL A 233 4.86 8.37 -5.44
C VAL A 233 4.90 7.93 -6.89
N ALA A 234 6.07 8.00 -7.50
CA ALA A 234 6.26 7.66 -8.90
C ALA A 234 7.66 7.12 -9.15
N GLN A 235 7.94 6.70 -10.38
CA GLN A 235 9.27 6.29 -10.81
C GLN A 235 9.77 7.19 -11.94
N ASP A 236 11.07 7.43 -12.01
CA ASP A 236 11.68 8.03 -13.20
C ASP A 236 11.90 6.99 -14.31
N ALA A 237 12.40 7.48 -15.46
CA ALA A 237 12.72 6.64 -16.60
C ALA A 237 13.84 5.61 -16.31
N ALA A 238 14.62 5.79 -15.25
CA ALA A 238 15.67 4.87 -14.81
C ALA A 238 15.18 3.90 -13.72
N GLY A 239 13.90 3.95 -13.33
CA GLY A 239 13.31 3.10 -12.31
C GLY A 239 13.59 3.54 -10.86
N LYS A 240 14.11 4.75 -10.64
CA LYS A 240 14.29 5.30 -9.30
C LYS A 240 12.95 5.75 -8.73
N ASN A 241 12.75 5.51 -7.45
CA ASN A 241 11.55 5.91 -6.74
C ASN A 241 11.64 7.41 -6.38
N ILE A 242 10.69 8.17 -6.89
CA ILE A 242 10.59 9.62 -6.71
C ILE A 242 9.34 9.95 -5.92
N ILE A 243 9.49 10.82 -4.92
CA ILE A 243 8.35 11.48 -4.28
C ILE A 243 8.20 12.88 -4.87
N ARG A 244 7.06 13.14 -5.51
CA ARG A 244 6.66 14.46 -5.99
C ARG A 244 5.78 15.13 -4.94
N VAL A 245 6.13 16.35 -4.55
CA VAL A 245 5.35 17.13 -3.59
C VAL A 245 5.02 18.49 -4.18
N ASP A 246 3.73 18.75 -4.30
CA ASP A 246 3.20 20.04 -4.75
C ASP A 246 2.79 20.90 -3.56
N PHE A 247 3.31 22.12 -3.53
CA PHE A 247 2.99 23.13 -2.54
C PHE A 247 2.24 24.30 -3.19
N ASN A 248 1.55 25.09 -2.38
CA ASN A 248 0.97 26.34 -2.85
C ASN A 248 2.02 27.45 -3.05
N GLN A 249 1.63 28.51 -3.77
CA GLN A 249 2.45 29.70 -4.07
C GLN A 249 3.20 30.31 -2.86
N THR A 250 2.67 30.13 -1.65
CA THR A 250 3.27 30.68 -0.42
C THR A 250 4.69 30.18 -0.19
N LEU A 251 5.05 28.95 -0.60
CA LEU A 251 6.39 28.40 -0.41
C LEU A 251 7.50 29.28 -1.01
N GLN A 252 7.21 30.00 -2.10
CA GLN A 252 8.16 30.91 -2.76
C GLN A 252 7.89 32.40 -2.51
N THR A 253 6.87 32.74 -1.73
CA THR A 253 6.51 34.15 -1.50
C THR A 253 7.50 34.79 -0.53
N GLY A 254 8.12 35.90 -0.95
CA GLY A 254 9.12 36.61 -0.14
C GLY A 254 10.41 35.81 0.08
N VAL A 255 10.64 34.78 -0.73
CA VAL A 255 11.91 34.03 -0.78
C VAL A 255 12.82 34.74 -1.77
N ALA A 256 13.97 35.20 -1.30
CA ALA A 256 15.01 35.82 -2.10
C ALA A 256 16.37 35.39 -1.55
N GLY A 257 17.38 35.32 -2.41
CA GLY A 257 18.73 34.95 -2.06
C GLY A 257 18.97 33.45 -2.20
N SER A 258 20.08 33.12 -2.87
CA SER A 258 20.51 31.74 -3.13
C SER A 258 20.54 30.87 -1.89
N CYS A 259 21.04 31.39 -0.76
CA CYS A 259 21.15 30.64 0.49
C CYS A 259 19.78 30.16 1.01
N ARG A 260 18.78 31.06 1.03
CA ARG A 260 17.45 30.73 1.53
C ARG A 260 16.76 29.71 0.63
N VAL A 261 16.88 29.89 -0.68
CA VAL A 261 16.38 28.93 -1.69
C VAL A 261 17.00 27.55 -1.49
N THR A 262 18.33 27.50 -1.39
CA THR A 262 19.07 26.24 -1.17
C THR A 262 18.64 25.59 0.14
N GLY A 263 18.50 26.36 1.23
CA GLY A 263 18.06 25.84 2.52
C GLY A 263 16.62 25.31 2.50
N ILE A 264 15.68 25.99 1.82
CA ILE A 264 14.30 25.48 1.64
C ILE A 264 14.34 24.11 0.94
N ARG A 265 15.05 24.01 -0.19
CA ARG A 265 15.18 22.76 -0.95
C ARG A 265 15.82 21.66 -0.10
N ALA A 266 16.91 21.96 0.61
CA ALA A 266 17.62 21.00 1.46
C ALA A 266 16.72 20.46 2.59
N GLN A 267 16.02 21.33 3.31
CA GLN A 267 15.15 20.91 4.40
C GLN A 267 14.00 20.00 3.93
N ILE A 268 13.34 20.36 2.81
CA ILE A 268 12.26 19.54 2.23
C ILE A 268 12.82 18.20 1.73
N THR A 269 13.87 18.24 0.92
CA THR A 269 14.46 17.04 0.31
C THR A 269 14.99 16.08 1.36
N GLN A 270 15.75 16.54 2.36
CA GLN A 270 16.28 15.64 3.41
C GLN A 270 15.18 15.08 4.30
N THR A 271 14.14 15.86 4.60
CA THR A 271 12.97 15.36 5.35
C THR A 271 12.24 14.26 4.59
N ILE A 272 12.19 14.29 3.26
CA ILE A 272 11.54 13.23 2.49
C ILE A 272 12.48 12.05 2.23
N LYS A 273 13.77 12.29 1.95
CA LYS A 273 14.76 11.24 1.67
C LYS A 273 15.13 10.38 2.88
N GLN A 274 14.65 10.71 4.07
CA GLN A 274 14.80 9.85 5.25
C GLN A 274 14.13 8.48 5.06
N PHE A 275 13.08 8.41 4.24
CA PHE A 275 12.25 7.21 4.14
C PHE A 275 12.93 6.16 3.26
N PRO A 276 13.00 4.89 3.71
CA PRO A 276 13.59 3.82 2.92
C PRO A 276 12.94 3.68 1.56
N GLY A 277 13.76 3.51 0.52
CA GLY A 277 13.29 3.33 -0.85
C GLY A 277 12.96 4.63 -1.58
N VAL A 278 13.17 5.81 -1.00
CA VAL A 278 13.06 7.10 -1.71
C VAL A 278 14.41 7.52 -2.26
N ASP A 279 14.55 7.49 -3.58
CA ASP A 279 15.80 7.84 -4.25
C ASP A 279 15.92 9.35 -4.50
N ASP A 280 14.81 9.97 -4.89
CA ASP A 280 14.76 11.39 -5.27
C ASP A 280 13.45 12.09 -4.89
N VAL A 281 13.50 13.42 -4.91
CA VAL A 281 12.39 14.30 -4.52
C VAL A 281 12.21 15.39 -5.56
N VAL A 282 10.99 15.55 -6.06
CA VAL A 282 10.62 16.64 -6.95
C VAL A 282 9.67 17.57 -6.21
N ILE A 283 10.06 18.85 -6.11
CA ILE A 283 9.25 19.90 -5.52
C ILE A 283 8.53 20.63 -6.66
N SER A 284 7.23 20.87 -6.51
CA SER A 284 6.47 21.73 -7.40
C SER A 284 5.69 22.79 -6.61
N ILE A 285 5.37 23.90 -7.28
CA ILE A 285 4.51 24.96 -6.76
C ILE A 285 3.38 25.22 -7.75
N ASP A 286 2.13 25.03 -7.31
CA ASP A 286 0.94 25.11 -8.15
C ASP A 286 1.10 24.32 -9.48
N GLY A 287 1.65 23.11 -9.38
CA GLY A 287 1.90 22.19 -10.49
C GLY A 287 3.14 22.49 -11.33
N LYS A 288 3.93 23.53 -11.01
CA LYS A 288 5.13 23.91 -11.77
C LYS A 288 6.41 23.43 -11.08
N THR A 289 7.33 22.84 -11.85
CA THR A 289 8.65 22.41 -11.38
C THR A 289 9.79 23.32 -11.82
N GLU A 290 9.59 24.06 -12.93
CA GLU A 290 10.55 25.01 -13.47
C GLU A 290 10.26 26.43 -12.95
N ASP A 291 11.31 27.27 -12.91
CA ASP A 291 11.25 28.67 -12.48
C ASP A 291 10.68 28.90 -11.06
N ILE A 292 10.61 27.84 -10.24
CA ILE A 292 10.24 27.92 -8.82
C ILE A 292 11.48 28.05 -7.95
N LEU A 293 11.33 28.71 -6.79
CA LEU A 293 12.40 28.87 -5.80
C LEU A 293 13.73 29.26 -6.48
N GLN A 294 13.73 30.43 -7.14
CA GLN A 294 14.89 30.97 -7.83
C GLN A 294 15.69 31.90 -6.89
N PRO A 295 17.04 31.89 -6.96
CA PRO A 295 17.91 32.77 -6.16
C PRO A 295 17.63 34.26 -6.30
#